data_AF-A0A495Z3G4-F1
#
_entry.id   AF-A0A495Z3G4-F1
#
_cell.length_a   1.000
_cell.length_b   1.000
_cell.length_c   1.000
_cell.angle_alpha   90.00
_cell.angle_beta   90.00
_cell.angle_gamma   90.00
#
_symmetry.space_group_name_H-M   'P 1'
#
loop_
_entity.id
_entity.type
_entity.pdbx_description
1 polymer ?
#
loop_
_entity_poly.entity_id
_entity_poly.type
_entity_poly.pdbx_seq_one_letter_code
_entity_poly.pdbx_strand_id
1 'polypeptide(L)'
;MCRPPESAQPYGEQRLIRALCLFPLFFLIAHPCVAIREGAATADIFIKRYERSGDFGELALWHEAAAECLMRISIPMNKIAHDYYSQRGYKKWAARAKKETREIQEQYKHHRKRAKIAWQKLGTPKPALDAERENITKFIATWLPRYPDRFYEFGIYPTFFRKQRELAERKGDYVRVLQLEADAAEMCAAQYEKILIAYGLKGYQKHRDAYRQHALLLQDLAQQNPKRLPKEVSEAKQIARSLETQAVSTPRRADVILHIAKSDVRVKTALEGQIGVHAYPSFQGFAWIVRFSNHRRGNLVTAIIDEKTVEVLDIFYGIF
;
A
#
# COMPACT_ATOMS: atom_id res chain seq x y z
N MET A 1 -69.32 -39.03 24.08
CA MET A 1 -68.89 -37.63 24.24
C MET A 1 -68.23 -37.22 22.93
N CYS A 2 -68.92 -36.52 22.04
CA CYS A 2 -69.16 -35.06 22.01
C CYS A 2 -68.14 -34.32 21.14
N ARG A 3 -68.64 -33.96 19.95
CA ARG A 3 -68.28 -32.91 18.99
C ARG A 3 -66.95 -32.94 18.19
N PRO A 4 -67.02 -32.44 16.93
CA PRO A 4 -65.98 -32.52 15.88
C PRO A 4 -65.42 -31.09 15.60
N PRO A 5 -65.05 -30.73 14.37
CA PRO A 5 -63.80 -30.93 13.63
C PRO A 5 -63.09 -29.56 13.43
N GLU A 6 -62.39 -29.35 12.30
CA GLU A 6 -61.79 -28.09 11.82
C GLU A 6 -60.35 -27.83 12.31
N SER A 7 -59.36 -27.53 11.47
CA SER A 7 -59.37 -27.12 10.07
C SER A 7 -57.94 -27.09 9.52
N ALA A 8 -57.85 -27.31 8.21
CA ALA A 8 -56.84 -26.77 7.29
C ALA A 8 -55.40 -27.35 7.28
N GLN A 9 -55.20 -28.41 6.49
CA GLN A 9 -54.19 -28.34 5.41
C GLN A 9 -54.78 -27.43 4.30
N PRO A 10 -54.02 -26.74 3.41
CA PRO A 10 -52.93 -27.36 2.65
C PRO A 10 -51.88 -26.41 1.96
N TYR A 11 -50.98 -27.04 1.17
CA TYR A 11 -50.24 -26.52 0.01
C TYR A 11 -49.26 -25.33 0.13
N GLY A 12 -48.04 -25.60 -0.34
CA GLY A 12 -47.45 -24.74 -1.38
C GLY A 12 -46.09 -24.12 -1.07
N GLU A 13 -45.18 -24.25 -2.04
CA GLU A 13 -43.91 -23.52 -2.22
C GLU A 13 -42.74 -23.98 -1.32
N GLN A 14 -41.89 -24.92 -1.74
CA GLN A 14 -40.89 -24.71 -2.80
C GLN A 14 -40.64 -23.23 -3.12
N ARG A 15 -39.72 -22.58 -2.40
CA ARG A 15 -38.76 -21.61 -2.96
C ARG A 15 -37.70 -21.18 -1.94
N LEU A 16 -36.46 -21.53 -2.27
CA LEU A 16 -35.30 -20.62 -2.20
C LEU A 16 -35.06 -19.83 -0.89
N ILE A 17 -34.38 -20.46 0.08
CA ILE A 17 -33.32 -19.75 0.84
C ILE A 17 -32.08 -20.65 0.92
N ARG A 18 -31.61 -21.12 -0.24
CA ARG A 18 -30.17 -21.34 -0.46
C ARG A 18 -29.60 -20.02 -0.97
N ALA A 19 -29.53 -19.02 -0.10
CA ALA A 19 -29.01 -17.71 -0.42
C ALA A 19 -27.73 -17.45 0.39
N LEU A 20 -26.61 -17.45 -0.35
CA LEU A 20 -25.42 -16.67 -0.05
C LEU A 20 -24.75 -16.91 1.33
N CYS A 21 -24.03 -18.02 1.45
CA CYS A 21 -22.72 -18.00 2.12
C CYS A 21 -21.62 -18.37 1.12
N LEU A 22 -21.74 -17.83 -0.10
CA LEU A 22 -20.69 -17.78 -1.10
C LEU A 22 -19.96 -16.45 -0.92
N PHE A 23 -18.75 -16.55 -0.36
CA PHE A 23 -17.68 -15.56 -0.35
C PHE A 23 -17.75 -14.37 0.64
N PRO A 24 -16.60 -13.98 1.24
CA PRO A 24 -15.28 -14.20 0.69
C PRO A 24 -14.38 -15.16 1.46
N LEU A 25 -14.42 -16.43 1.04
CA LEU A 25 -13.22 -17.28 0.93
C LEU A 25 -12.32 -16.78 -0.24
N PHE A 26 -12.27 -15.46 -0.46
CA PHE A 26 -11.48 -14.77 -1.50
C PHE A 26 -10.13 -14.25 -0.96
N PHE A 27 -9.79 -14.54 0.31
CA PHE A 27 -8.60 -13.96 0.94
C PHE A 27 -7.31 -14.77 0.77
N LEU A 28 -7.34 -15.93 0.11
CA LEU A 28 -6.14 -16.76 -0.16
C LEU A 28 -5.73 -16.77 -1.65
N ILE A 29 -6.07 -15.73 -2.41
CA ILE A 29 -5.58 -15.53 -3.77
C ILE A 29 -4.75 -14.24 -3.79
N ALA A 30 -3.43 -14.40 -3.65
CA ALA A 30 -2.39 -13.40 -3.91
C ALA A 30 -2.83 -11.94 -3.75
N HIS A 31 -2.73 -11.43 -2.51
CA HIS A 31 -2.96 -10.02 -2.19
C HIS A 31 -2.30 -9.11 -3.26
N PRO A 32 -2.88 -7.94 -3.59
CA PRO A 32 -2.31 -6.99 -4.55
C PRO A 32 -0.84 -6.71 -4.26
N CYS A 33 -0.10 -6.08 -5.18
CA CYS A 33 1.10 -5.36 -4.79
C CYS A 33 0.69 -4.40 -3.66
N VAL A 34 0.88 -4.80 -2.40
CA VAL A 34 0.40 -4.08 -1.21
C VAL A 34 0.89 -2.63 -1.30
N ALA A 35 2.12 -2.48 -1.79
CA ALA A 35 2.76 -1.23 -2.19
C ALA A 35 1.83 -0.25 -2.90
N ILE A 36 1.03 -0.66 -3.90
CA ILE A 36 0.15 0.22 -4.70
C ILE A 36 -0.79 1.04 -3.81
N ARG A 37 -1.31 0.46 -2.74
CA ARG A 37 -2.36 1.09 -1.91
C ARG A 37 -1.87 1.55 -0.54
N GLU A 38 -0.58 1.43 -0.22
CA GLU A 38 -0.10 1.63 1.15
C GLU A 38 -0.29 3.05 1.70
N GLY A 39 -0.11 4.08 0.90
CA GLY A 39 -0.39 5.47 1.30
C GLY A 39 -1.85 5.63 1.71
N ALA A 40 -2.79 5.15 0.89
CA ALA A 40 -4.21 5.20 1.22
C ALA A 40 -4.56 4.34 2.44
N ALA A 41 -4.02 3.12 2.54
CA ALA A 41 -4.22 2.23 3.69
C ALA A 41 -3.60 2.79 4.99
N THR A 42 -2.59 3.65 4.88
CA THR A 42 -2.00 4.33 6.04
C THR A 42 -2.83 5.54 6.43
N ALA A 43 -3.37 6.29 5.47
CA ALA A 43 -4.37 7.32 5.74
C ALA A 43 -5.61 6.75 6.46
N ASP A 44 -6.02 5.51 6.13
CA ASP A 44 -7.13 4.82 6.82
C ASP A 44 -6.92 4.65 8.33
N ILE A 45 -5.68 4.61 8.81
CA ILE A 45 -5.38 4.53 10.24
C ILE A 45 -5.78 5.85 10.93
N PHE A 46 -5.49 6.98 10.31
CA PHE A 46 -5.90 8.30 10.81
C PHE A 46 -7.41 8.54 10.62
N ILE A 47 -8.00 8.06 9.52
CA ILE A 47 -9.46 8.06 9.34
C ILE A 47 -10.16 7.35 10.50
N LYS A 48 -9.67 6.16 10.90
CA LYS A 48 -10.24 5.43 12.03
C LYS A 48 -10.13 6.20 13.36
N ARG A 49 -9.03 6.93 13.59
CA ARG A 49 -8.87 7.81 14.75
C ARG A 49 -9.98 8.85 14.80
N TYR A 50 -10.12 9.62 13.72
CA TYR A 50 -11.04 10.75 13.67
C TYR A 50 -12.51 10.35 13.54
N GLU A 51 -12.80 9.17 12.99
CA GLU A 51 -14.14 8.59 13.03
C GLU A 51 -14.56 8.23 14.46
N ARG A 52 -13.62 7.80 15.32
CA ARG A 52 -13.89 7.50 16.74
C ARG A 52 -14.04 8.75 17.59
N SER A 53 -13.20 9.76 17.37
CA SER A 53 -13.27 11.01 18.14
C SER A 53 -14.43 11.92 17.69
N GLY A 54 -14.98 11.71 16.49
CA GLY A 54 -16.05 12.54 15.94
C GLY A 54 -15.55 13.84 15.30
N ASP A 55 -14.24 13.97 15.07
CA ASP A 55 -13.63 15.15 14.45
C ASP A 55 -13.85 15.17 12.94
N PHE A 56 -15.05 15.58 12.52
CA PHE A 56 -15.47 15.51 11.11
C PHE A 56 -14.60 16.36 10.17
N GLY A 57 -13.93 17.40 10.68
CA GLY A 57 -13.03 18.24 9.87
C GLY A 57 -11.75 17.52 9.49
N GLU A 58 -11.08 16.92 10.47
CA GLU A 58 -9.87 16.13 10.27
C GLU A 58 -10.20 14.83 9.52
N LEU A 59 -11.33 14.19 9.85
CA LEU A 59 -11.83 13.02 9.11
C LEU A 59 -12.02 13.32 7.61
N ALA A 60 -12.58 14.49 7.29
CA ALA A 60 -12.75 14.90 5.89
C ALA A 60 -11.40 15.06 5.19
N LEU A 61 -10.45 15.73 5.83
CA LEU A 61 -9.11 15.93 5.30
C LEU A 61 -8.36 14.61 5.08
N TRP A 62 -8.47 13.64 5.98
CA TRP A 62 -7.82 12.34 5.80
C TRP A 62 -8.45 11.46 4.74
N HIS A 63 -9.77 11.57 4.55
CA HIS A 63 -10.40 10.98 3.36
C HIS A 63 -9.93 11.64 2.06
N GLU A 64 -9.69 12.96 2.06
CA GLU A 64 -9.09 13.64 0.90
C GLU A 64 -7.65 13.18 0.66
N ALA A 65 -6.84 13.04 1.72
CA ALA A 65 -5.47 12.54 1.64
C ALA A 65 -5.42 11.09 1.09
N ALA A 66 -6.31 10.20 1.57
CA ALA A 66 -6.43 8.84 1.04
C ALA A 66 -6.78 8.84 -0.46
N ALA A 67 -7.75 9.68 -0.86
CA ALA A 67 -8.11 9.84 -2.26
C ALA A 67 -6.95 10.41 -3.10
N GLU A 68 -6.16 11.33 -2.56
CA GLU A 68 -4.99 11.89 -3.21
C GLU A 68 -3.90 10.83 -3.42
N CYS A 69 -3.60 9.99 -2.43
CA CYS A 69 -2.69 8.86 -2.59
C CYS A 69 -3.15 7.92 -3.72
N LEU A 70 -4.44 7.57 -3.76
CA LEU A 70 -4.98 6.71 -4.81
C LEU A 70 -4.82 7.35 -6.19
N MET A 71 -5.15 8.64 -6.31
CA MET A 71 -5.14 9.36 -7.58
C MET A 71 -3.71 9.62 -8.09
N ARG A 72 -2.81 10.08 -7.21
CA ARG A 72 -1.46 10.53 -7.57
C ARG A 72 -0.46 9.38 -7.63
N ILE A 73 -0.74 8.27 -6.96
CA ILE A 73 0.22 7.17 -6.83
C ILE A 73 -0.34 5.86 -7.36
N SER A 74 -1.45 5.38 -6.78
CA SER A 74 -1.97 4.05 -7.09
C SER A 74 -2.42 3.93 -8.55
N ILE A 75 -3.16 4.92 -9.06
CA ILE A 75 -3.64 4.93 -10.45
C ILE A 75 -2.46 4.95 -11.45
N PRO A 76 -1.50 5.90 -11.38
CA PRO A 76 -0.36 5.91 -12.28
C PRO A 76 0.46 4.62 -12.21
N MET A 77 0.73 4.10 -11.01
CA MET A 77 1.54 2.90 -10.84
C MET A 77 0.88 1.67 -11.46
N ASN A 78 -0.43 1.49 -11.23
CA ASN A 78 -1.17 0.40 -11.84
C ASN A 78 -1.32 0.56 -13.35
N LYS A 79 -1.44 1.79 -13.86
CA LYS A 79 -1.45 2.07 -15.30
C LYS A 79 -0.13 1.65 -15.96
N ILE A 80 1.01 2.01 -15.38
CA ILE A 80 2.34 1.58 -15.86
C ILE A 80 2.43 0.05 -15.93
N ALA A 81 1.97 -0.65 -14.88
CA ALA A 81 1.93 -2.11 -14.85
C ALA A 81 1.03 -2.70 -15.95
N HIS A 82 -0.20 -2.20 -16.06
CA HIS A 82 -1.16 -2.65 -17.05
C HIS A 82 -0.66 -2.48 -18.49
N ASP A 83 -0.09 -1.32 -18.80
CA ASP A 83 0.42 -1.00 -20.13
C ASP A 83 1.57 -1.94 -20.50
N TYR A 84 2.51 -2.15 -19.58
CA TYR A 84 3.60 -3.11 -19.75
C TYR A 84 3.08 -4.53 -20.01
N TYR A 85 2.16 -5.03 -19.17
CA TYR A 85 1.62 -6.37 -19.34
C TYR A 85 0.87 -6.55 -20.66
N SER A 86 0.12 -5.53 -21.08
CA SER A 86 -0.67 -5.57 -22.31
C SER A 86 0.23 -5.59 -23.54
N GLN A 87 1.24 -4.72 -23.59
CA GLN A 87 2.18 -4.62 -24.72
C GLN A 87 3.04 -5.87 -24.90
N ARG A 88 3.40 -6.54 -23.80
CA ARG A 88 4.23 -7.76 -23.81
C ARG A 88 3.41 -9.06 -23.84
N GLY A 89 2.08 -8.98 -24.03
CA GLY A 89 1.22 -10.15 -24.22
C GLY A 89 0.92 -10.96 -22.94
N TYR A 90 1.16 -10.42 -21.76
CA TYR A 90 0.88 -11.07 -20.47
C TYR A 90 -0.60 -11.00 -20.09
N LYS A 91 -1.47 -11.69 -20.86
CA LYS A 91 -2.94 -11.60 -20.76
C LYS A 91 -3.50 -11.73 -19.33
N LYS A 92 -3.01 -12.68 -18.53
CA LYS A 92 -3.46 -12.88 -17.14
C LYS A 92 -3.09 -11.70 -16.24
N TRP A 93 -1.89 -11.15 -16.39
CA TRP A 93 -1.42 -10.01 -15.62
C TRP A 93 -2.10 -8.71 -16.05
N ALA A 94 -2.31 -8.52 -17.35
CA ALA A 94 -3.08 -7.39 -17.88
C ALA A 94 -4.53 -7.41 -17.37
N ALA A 95 -5.22 -8.57 -17.41
CA ALA A 95 -6.57 -8.72 -16.88
C ALA A 95 -6.64 -8.43 -15.38
N ARG A 96 -5.64 -8.88 -14.61
CA ARG A 96 -5.50 -8.57 -13.19
C ARG A 96 -5.34 -7.07 -12.95
N ALA A 97 -4.39 -6.41 -13.62
CA ALA A 97 -4.16 -4.98 -13.48
C ALA A 97 -5.41 -4.16 -13.86
N LYS A 98 -6.17 -4.62 -14.87
CA LYS A 98 -7.46 -4.00 -15.24
C LYS A 98 -8.51 -4.12 -14.13
N LYS A 99 -8.57 -5.25 -13.43
CA LYS A 99 -9.42 -5.41 -12.24
C LYS A 99 -8.97 -4.46 -11.13
N GLU A 100 -7.67 -4.41 -10.84
CA GLU A 100 -7.09 -3.55 -9.80
C GLU A 100 -7.37 -2.06 -10.09
N THR A 101 -7.38 -1.62 -11.35
CA THR A 101 -7.80 -0.26 -11.73
C THR A 101 -9.20 0.07 -11.25
N ARG A 102 -10.15 -0.87 -11.41
CA ARG A 102 -11.55 -0.65 -11.01
C ARG A 102 -11.65 -0.53 -9.48
N GLU A 103 -10.99 -1.42 -8.76
CA GLU A 103 -10.95 -1.38 -7.29
C GLU A 103 -10.34 -0.07 -6.76
N ILE A 104 -9.24 0.41 -7.37
CA ILE A 104 -8.62 1.69 -7.01
C ILE A 104 -9.58 2.86 -7.27
N GLN A 105 -10.29 2.85 -8.41
CA GLN A 105 -11.27 3.88 -8.74
C GLN A 105 -12.47 3.87 -7.80
N GLU A 106 -12.93 2.69 -7.38
CA GLU A 106 -14.01 2.54 -6.40
C GLU A 106 -13.59 3.09 -5.03
N GLN A 107 -12.39 2.75 -4.55
CA GLN A 107 -11.82 3.30 -3.31
C GLN A 107 -11.67 4.82 -3.39
N TYR A 108 -11.19 5.35 -4.51
CA TYR A 108 -11.07 6.79 -4.72
C TYR A 108 -12.43 7.48 -4.60
N LYS A 109 -13.45 6.95 -5.30
CA LYS A 109 -14.82 7.48 -5.22
C LYS A 109 -15.40 7.37 -3.82
N HIS A 110 -15.14 6.26 -3.13
CA HIS A 110 -15.56 6.04 -1.74
C HIS A 110 -15.01 7.14 -0.83
N HIS A 111 -13.69 7.36 -0.82
CA HIS A 111 -13.07 8.38 0.02
C HIS A 111 -13.54 9.80 -0.33
N ARG A 112 -13.65 10.15 -1.62
CA ARG A 112 -14.20 11.46 -2.03
C ARG A 112 -15.62 11.67 -1.53
N LYS A 113 -16.47 10.63 -1.60
CA LYS A 113 -17.84 10.69 -1.06
C LYS A 113 -17.83 10.87 0.45
N ARG A 114 -16.99 10.12 1.17
CA ARG A 114 -16.89 10.20 2.64
C ARG A 114 -16.35 11.54 3.11
N ALA A 115 -15.34 12.10 2.44
CA ALA A 115 -14.85 13.46 2.69
C ALA A 115 -15.98 14.49 2.56
N LYS A 116 -16.76 14.42 1.47
CA LYS A 116 -17.91 15.33 1.28
C LYS A 116 -18.93 15.22 2.42
N ILE A 117 -19.27 14.00 2.84
CA ILE A 117 -20.20 13.76 3.95
C ILE A 117 -19.65 14.32 5.26
N ALA A 118 -18.36 14.12 5.54
CA ALA A 118 -17.72 14.63 6.75
C ALA A 118 -17.68 16.17 6.76
N TRP A 119 -17.36 16.81 5.63
CA TRP A 119 -17.45 18.27 5.50
C TRP A 119 -18.86 18.82 5.76
N GLN A 120 -19.91 18.10 5.33
CA GLN A 120 -21.30 18.50 5.57
C GLN A 120 -21.70 18.43 7.05
N LYS A 121 -21.02 17.59 7.85
CA LYS A 121 -21.24 17.43 9.28
C LYS A 121 -20.39 18.39 10.13
N LEU A 122 -19.54 19.19 9.50
CA LEU A 122 -18.59 20.03 10.20
C LEU A 122 -19.30 21.20 10.91
N GLY A 123 -19.19 21.24 12.24
CA GLY A 123 -19.50 22.44 13.04
C GLY A 123 -18.28 23.33 13.33
N THR A 124 -17.06 22.84 13.06
CA THR A 124 -15.79 23.52 13.37
C THR A 124 -15.38 24.51 12.27
N PRO A 125 -14.90 25.72 12.60
CA PRO A 125 -14.40 26.68 11.61
C PRO A 125 -13.19 26.14 10.82
N LYS A 126 -13.15 26.36 9.49
CA LYS A 126 -12.05 25.91 8.60
C LYS A 126 -10.62 26.33 9.01
N PRO A 127 -10.36 27.52 9.61
CA PRO A 127 -9.02 27.92 10.05
C PRO A 127 -8.44 27.05 11.18
N ALA A 128 -9.28 26.30 11.91
CA ALA A 128 -8.83 25.41 12.98
C ALA A 128 -8.11 24.14 12.45
N LEU A 129 -8.03 23.94 11.13
CA LEU A 129 -7.51 22.72 10.51
C LEU A 129 -6.14 22.90 9.82
N ASP A 130 -5.53 24.07 9.91
CA ASP A 130 -4.27 24.36 9.19
C ASP A 130 -3.12 23.45 9.63
N ALA A 131 -3.03 23.16 10.93
CA ALA A 131 -2.06 22.20 11.46
C ALA A 131 -2.24 20.80 10.83
N GLU A 132 -3.48 20.36 10.64
CA GLU A 132 -3.76 19.05 10.07
C GLU A 132 -3.50 19.00 8.55
N ARG A 133 -3.72 20.11 7.84
CA ARG A 133 -3.28 20.26 6.45
C ARG A 133 -1.76 20.19 6.32
N GLU A 134 -1.02 20.75 7.28
CA GLU A 134 0.43 20.64 7.32
C GLU A 134 0.87 19.19 7.57
N ASN A 135 0.21 18.48 8.49
CA ASN A 135 0.45 17.05 8.74
C ASN A 135 0.21 16.20 7.49
N ILE A 136 -0.89 16.43 6.77
CA ILE A 136 -1.18 15.74 5.50
C ILE A 136 -0.13 16.07 4.44
N THR A 137 0.34 17.32 4.37
CA THR A 137 1.41 17.70 3.44
C THR A 137 2.68 16.89 3.73
N LYS A 138 3.10 16.81 5.00
CA LYS A 138 4.24 15.98 5.44
C LYS A 138 4.03 14.50 5.17
N PHE A 139 2.80 14.02 5.36
CA PHE A 139 2.40 12.65 5.07
C PHE A 139 2.59 12.31 3.59
N ILE A 140 2.03 13.10 2.69
CA ILE A 140 2.15 12.88 1.24
C ILE A 140 3.60 12.99 0.80
N ALA A 141 4.35 14.00 1.30
CA ALA A 141 5.77 14.16 1.01
C ALA A 141 6.64 13.01 1.55
N THR A 142 6.22 12.33 2.62
CA THR A 142 6.91 11.14 3.14
C THR A 142 6.60 9.91 2.30
N TRP A 143 5.36 9.78 1.85
CA TRP A 143 4.94 8.60 1.08
C TRP A 143 5.44 8.62 -0.34
N LEU A 144 5.29 9.73 -1.06
CA LEU A 144 5.63 9.83 -2.49
C LEU A 144 7.01 9.24 -2.79
N PRO A 145 8.13 9.71 -2.18
CA PRO A 145 9.47 9.22 -2.48
C PRO A 145 9.68 7.73 -2.21
N ARG A 146 8.90 7.11 -1.31
CA ARG A 146 9.05 5.70 -0.95
C ARG A 146 8.53 4.75 -2.03
N TYR A 147 7.70 5.22 -2.95
CA TYR A 147 7.02 4.32 -3.91
C TYR A 147 7.95 3.69 -4.96
N PRO A 148 8.91 4.42 -5.55
CA PRO A 148 9.89 3.80 -6.43
C PRO A 148 10.80 2.79 -5.72
N ASP A 149 11.20 3.02 -4.46
CA ASP A 149 12.00 2.05 -3.70
C ASP A 149 11.17 0.78 -3.40
N ARG A 150 9.90 0.98 -3.04
CA ARG A 150 8.95 -0.12 -2.84
C ARG A 150 8.66 -0.94 -4.09
N PHE A 151 8.90 -0.42 -5.30
CA PHE A 151 8.78 -1.22 -6.52
C PHE A 151 9.65 -2.48 -6.48
N TYR A 152 10.90 -2.35 -6.01
CA TYR A 152 11.87 -3.44 -5.92
C TYR A 152 11.69 -4.33 -4.68
N GLU A 153 11.21 -3.76 -3.57
CA GLU A 153 11.07 -4.47 -2.31
C GLU A 153 9.73 -5.19 -2.13
N PHE A 154 8.61 -4.52 -2.44
CA PHE A 154 7.25 -4.97 -2.08
C PHE A 154 6.22 -4.84 -3.21
N GLY A 155 6.64 -4.37 -4.38
CA GLY A 155 5.77 -4.01 -5.48
C GLY A 155 5.75 -5.01 -6.64
N ILE A 156 5.81 -4.47 -7.85
CA ILE A 156 5.69 -5.24 -9.10
C ILE A 156 6.92 -6.13 -9.33
N TYR A 157 8.11 -5.70 -8.88
CA TYR A 157 9.32 -6.46 -9.14
C TYR A 157 9.35 -7.82 -8.42
N PRO A 158 9.14 -7.92 -7.09
CA PRO A 158 9.05 -9.22 -6.43
C PRO A 158 7.92 -10.11 -6.95
N THR A 159 6.77 -9.51 -7.30
CA THR A 159 5.56 -10.26 -7.66
C THR A 159 5.58 -10.78 -9.10
N PHE A 160 6.20 -10.06 -10.03
CA PHE A 160 6.26 -10.40 -11.44
C PHE A 160 7.70 -10.68 -11.91
N PHE A 161 8.56 -9.66 -11.87
CA PHE A 161 9.88 -9.72 -12.50
C PHE A 161 10.79 -10.76 -11.88
N ARG A 162 10.89 -10.82 -10.55
CA ARG A 162 11.77 -11.74 -9.82
C ARG A 162 11.52 -13.19 -10.22
N LYS A 163 10.26 -13.62 -10.24
CA LYS A 163 9.88 -14.99 -10.61
C LYS A 163 10.22 -15.31 -12.07
N GLN A 164 10.00 -14.38 -12.99
CA GLN A 164 10.32 -14.56 -14.41
C GLN A 164 11.84 -14.60 -14.63
N ARG A 165 12.58 -13.74 -13.93
CA ARG A 165 14.04 -13.63 -13.99
C ARG A 165 14.69 -14.90 -13.44
N GLU A 166 14.27 -15.38 -12.27
CA GLU A 166 14.76 -16.64 -11.70
C GLU A 166 14.50 -17.85 -12.61
N LEU A 167 13.33 -17.88 -13.28
CA LEU A 167 13.01 -18.94 -14.23
C LEU A 167 13.92 -18.89 -15.47
N ALA A 168 14.21 -17.70 -16.00
CA ALA A 168 15.11 -17.52 -17.13
C ALA A 168 16.56 -17.90 -16.76
N GLU A 169 17.02 -17.47 -15.58
CA GLU A 169 18.32 -17.84 -15.01
C GLU A 169 18.50 -19.36 -14.92
N ARG A 170 17.50 -20.09 -14.39
CA ARG A 170 17.55 -21.56 -14.30
C ARG A 170 17.61 -22.25 -15.66
N LYS A 171 17.14 -21.61 -16.72
CA LYS A 171 17.21 -22.11 -18.09
C LYS A 171 18.50 -21.71 -18.81
N GLY A 172 19.38 -20.95 -18.17
CA GLY A 172 20.58 -20.38 -18.80
C GLY A 172 20.27 -19.29 -19.83
N ASP A 173 19.05 -18.73 -19.81
CA ASP A 173 18.61 -17.70 -20.75
C ASP A 173 18.98 -16.31 -20.21
N TYR A 174 20.27 -15.97 -20.30
CA TYR A 174 20.81 -14.72 -19.77
C TYR A 174 20.38 -13.49 -20.56
N VAL A 175 20.09 -13.65 -21.86
CA VAL A 175 19.48 -12.58 -22.67
C VAL A 175 18.13 -12.21 -22.09
N ARG A 176 17.30 -13.20 -21.76
CA ARG A 176 15.99 -12.95 -21.18
C ARG A 176 16.06 -12.32 -19.79
N VAL A 177 17.04 -12.72 -18.99
CA VAL A 177 17.28 -12.11 -17.67
C VAL A 177 17.57 -10.61 -17.82
N LEU A 178 18.49 -10.26 -18.73
CA LEU A 178 18.85 -8.88 -19.01
C LEU A 178 17.66 -8.05 -19.51
N GLN A 179 16.86 -8.61 -20.42
CA GLN A 179 15.64 -7.96 -20.89
C GLN A 179 14.62 -7.72 -19.78
N LEU A 180 14.44 -8.68 -18.86
CA LEU A 180 13.52 -8.53 -17.73
C LEU A 180 13.99 -7.46 -16.73
N GLU A 181 15.29 -7.37 -16.48
CA GLU A 181 15.87 -6.34 -15.61
C GLU A 181 15.83 -4.96 -16.28
N ALA A 182 16.06 -4.88 -17.59
CA ALA A 182 15.90 -3.65 -18.36
C ALA A 182 14.45 -3.15 -18.30
N ASP A 183 13.48 -4.04 -18.56
CA ASP A 183 12.05 -3.74 -18.45
C ASP A 183 11.68 -3.25 -17.03
N ALA A 184 12.25 -3.87 -15.99
CA ALA A 184 12.03 -3.43 -14.62
C ALA A 184 12.59 -2.03 -14.35
N ALA A 185 13.80 -1.73 -14.84
CA ALA A 185 14.42 -0.42 -14.72
C ALA A 185 13.62 0.67 -15.48
N GLU A 186 13.12 0.39 -16.68
CA GLU A 186 12.23 1.30 -17.42
C GLU A 186 10.93 1.58 -16.66
N MET A 187 10.31 0.53 -16.09
CA MET A 187 9.10 0.69 -15.28
C MET A 187 9.35 1.52 -14.02
N CYS A 188 10.53 1.37 -13.40
CA CYS A 188 10.93 2.20 -12.27
C CYS A 188 11.10 3.67 -12.69
N ALA A 189 11.81 3.93 -13.80
CA ALA A 189 11.95 5.28 -14.36
C ALA A 189 10.58 5.92 -14.68
N ALA A 190 9.66 5.14 -15.26
CA ALA A 190 8.30 5.61 -15.55
C ALA A 190 7.53 6.01 -14.28
N GLN A 191 7.79 5.36 -13.14
CA GLN A 191 7.20 5.74 -11.85
C GLN A 191 7.78 7.05 -11.34
N TYR A 192 9.10 7.25 -11.41
CA TYR A 192 9.72 8.55 -11.09
C TYR A 192 9.09 9.69 -11.90
N GLU A 193 8.89 9.47 -13.19
CA GLU A 193 8.29 10.46 -14.08
C GLU A 193 6.82 10.74 -13.78
N LYS A 194 5.99 9.70 -13.71
CA LYS A 194 4.52 9.84 -13.63
C LYS A 194 3.99 10.05 -12.21
N ILE A 195 4.81 9.82 -11.18
CA ILE A 195 4.43 9.97 -9.78
C ILE A 195 5.19 11.14 -9.16
N LEU A 196 6.52 11.07 -9.04
CA LEU A 196 7.28 12.08 -8.29
C LEU A 196 7.44 13.39 -9.05
N ILE A 197 7.92 13.33 -10.29
CA ILE A 197 8.17 14.52 -11.11
C ILE A 197 6.84 15.17 -11.50
N ALA A 198 5.83 14.38 -11.89
CA ALA A 198 4.49 14.88 -12.18
C ALA A 198 3.78 15.52 -10.97
N TYR A 199 4.15 15.13 -9.74
CA TYR A 199 3.68 15.79 -8.52
C TYR A 199 4.41 17.12 -8.26
N GLY A 200 5.51 17.39 -8.96
CA GLY A 200 6.33 18.60 -8.80
C GLY A 200 7.51 18.44 -7.85
N LEU A 201 7.84 17.22 -7.43
CA LEU A 201 9.02 16.99 -6.60
C LEU A 201 10.31 17.20 -7.41
N LYS A 202 11.18 18.07 -6.89
CA LYS A 202 12.45 18.42 -7.53
C LYS A 202 13.55 17.41 -7.20
N GLY A 203 14.54 17.29 -8.09
CA GLY A 203 15.72 16.47 -7.86
C GLY A 203 15.54 14.98 -8.18
N TYR A 204 14.34 14.55 -8.59
CA TYR A 204 14.05 13.17 -8.96
C TYR A 204 14.32 12.84 -10.44
N GLN A 205 14.59 13.85 -11.28
CA GLN A 205 14.99 13.67 -12.68
C GLN A 205 16.26 12.84 -12.80
N LYS A 206 17.26 13.10 -11.95
CA LYS A 206 18.52 12.34 -11.94
C LYS A 206 18.30 10.84 -11.71
N HIS A 207 17.30 10.46 -10.91
CA HIS A 207 16.98 9.05 -10.61
C HIS A 207 16.26 8.39 -11.76
N ARG A 208 15.26 9.07 -12.34
CA ARG A 208 14.62 8.64 -13.59
C ARG A 208 15.68 8.38 -14.68
N ASP A 209 16.60 9.32 -14.84
CA ASP A 209 17.61 9.28 -15.90
C ASP A 209 18.63 8.16 -15.65
N ALA A 210 19.06 7.94 -14.40
CA ALA A 210 19.91 6.80 -14.03
C ALA A 210 19.24 5.46 -14.33
N TYR A 211 17.96 5.28 -13.99
CA TYR A 211 17.23 4.06 -14.32
C TYR A 211 17.05 3.86 -15.83
N ARG A 212 16.84 4.94 -16.61
CA ARG A 212 16.78 4.86 -18.08
C ARG A 212 18.12 4.46 -18.69
N GLN A 213 19.21 5.08 -18.25
CA GLN A 213 20.56 4.74 -18.70
C GLN A 213 20.89 3.28 -18.39
N HIS A 214 20.54 2.83 -17.18
CA HIS A 214 20.73 1.45 -16.78
C HIS A 214 19.90 0.47 -17.62
N ALA A 215 18.65 0.81 -17.94
CA ALA A 215 17.82 -0.01 -18.84
C ALA A 215 18.43 -0.16 -20.23
N LEU A 216 18.92 0.94 -20.81
CA LEU A 216 19.60 0.93 -22.12
C LEU A 216 20.86 0.06 -22.08
N LEU A 217 21.70 0.21 -21.05
CA LEU A 217 22.88 -0.63 -20.85
C LEU A 217 22.53 -2.12 -20.83
N LEU A 218 21.48 -2.50 -20.09
CA LEU A 218 21.03 -3.89 -20.02
C LEU A 218 20.49 -4.41 -21.36
N GLN A 219 19.81 -3.57 -22.14
CA GLN A 219 19.35 -3.91 -23.49
C GLN A 219 20.54 -4.15 -24.44
N ASP A 220 21.55 -3.28 -24.40
CA ASP A 220 22.76 -3.42 -25.21
C ASP A 220 23.53 -4.69 -24.83
N LEU A 221 23.66 -4.98 -23.54
CA LEU A 221 24.26 -6.22 -23.06
C LEU A 221 23.46 -7.46 -23.48
N ALA A 222 22.12 -7.38 -23.54
CA ALA A 222 21.29 -8.48 -24.01
C ALA A 222 21.54 -8.78 -25.49
N GLN A 223 21.78 -7.76 -26.32
CA GLN A 223 22.09 -7.93 -27.75
C GLN A 223 23.43 -8.65 -27.99
N GLN A 224 24.37 -8.56 -27.04
CA GLN A 224 25.66 -9.26 -27.11
C GLN A 224 25.54 -10.77 -26.85
N ASN A 225 24.35 -11.27 -26.50
CA ASN A 225 24.07 -12.68 -26.23
C ASN A 225 25.06 -13.32 -25.24
N PRO A 226 25.15 -12.80 -24.01
CA PRO A 226 26.22 -13.18 -23.10
C PRO A 226 26.02 -14.60 -22.56
N LYS A 227 27.13 -15.34 -22.44
CA LYS A 227 27.14 -16.71 -21.90
C LYS A 227 27.06 -16.78 -20.37
N ARG A 228 27.07 -15.63 -19.69
CA ARG A 228 26.95 -15.48 -18.24
C ARG A 228 26.34 -14.12 -17.91
N LEU A 229 25.78 -13.97 -16.71
CA LEU A 229 25.28 -12.67 -16.27
C LEU A 229 26.41 -11.67 -16.06
N PRO A 230 26.34 -10.49 -16.71
CA PRO A 230 27.18 -9.35 -16.39
C PRO A 230 26.93 -8.85 -14.96
N LYS A 231 27.92 -8.16 -14.35
CA LYS A 231 27.81 -7.65 -12.96
C LYS A 231 26.83 -6.47 -12.88
N GLU A 232 26.71 -5.76 -13.98
CA GLU A 232 25.88 -4.59 -14.23
C GLU A 232 24.42 -4.87 -13.86
N VAL A 233 23.94 -6.11 -14.01
CA VAL A 233 22.59 -6.56 -13.60
C VAL A 233 22.22 -6.16 -12.15
N SER A 234 23.20 -6.02 -11.26
CA SER A 234 22.97 -5.65 -9.86
C SER A 234 22.89 -4.14 -9.58
N GLU A 235 23.21 -3.28 -10.55
CA GLU A 235 23.34 -1.83 -10.37
C GLU A 235 21.99 -1.15 -10.08
N ALA A 236 20.88 -1.60 -10.67
CA ALA A 236 19.54 -1.08 -10.35
C ALA A 236 19.22 -1.08 -8.85
N LYS A 237 19.68 -2.13 -8.14
CA LYS A 237 19.51 -2.26 -6.68
C LYS A 237 20.41 -1.32 -5.91
N GLN A 238 21.58 -0.99 -6.46
CA GLN A 238 22.48 -0.01 -5.86
C GLN A 238 21.90 1.41 -6.00
N ILE A 239 21.30 1.73 -7.14
CA ILE A 239 20.55 2.98 -7.34
C ILE A 239 19.45 3.10 -6.28
N ALA A 240 18.63 2.05 -6.09
CA ALA A 240 17.59 2.00 -5.05
C ALA A 240 18.14 2.21 -3.62
N ARG A 241 19.22 1.51 -3.25
CA ARG A 241 19.82 1.64 -1.91
C ARG A 241 20.41 3.02 -1.63
N SER A 242 20.95 3.69 -2.66
CA SER A 242 21.48 5.05 -2.51
C SER A 242 20.39 6.09 -2.18
N LEU A 243 19.13 5.76 -2.49
CA LEU A 243 17.95 6.59 -2.20
C LEU A 243 17.48 6.41 -0.76
N GLU A 244 17.47 5.18 -0.25
CA GLU A 244 17.11 4.86 1.14
C GLU A 244 17.96 5.65 2.15
N THR A 245 19.21 5.98 1.79
CA THR A 245 20.11 6.74 2.67
C THR A 245 19.69 8.20 2.87
N GLN A 246 18.78 8.73 2.03
CA GLN A 246 18.34 10.14 2.09
C GLN A 246 17.03 10.34 2.85
N ALA A 247 16.26 9.29 3.13
CA ALA A 247 14.96 9.39 3.78
C ALA A 247 14.89 8.48 5.00
N VAL A 248 14.86 9.10 6.18
CA VAL A 248 14.19 8.70 7.44
C VAL A 248 15.08 8.97 8.66
N SER A 249 14.42 9.47 9.71
CA SER A 249 14.96 9.73 11.04
C SER A 249 15.95 8.67 11.50
N THR A 250 16.99 9.11 12.23
CA THR A 250 18.03 8.24 12.77
C THR A 250 17.46 7.01 13.50
N PRO A 251 18.06 5.81 13.34
CA PRO A 251 17.65 4.57 14.04
C PRO A 251 17.39 4.75 15.53
N ARG A 252 18.19 5.61 16.18
CA ARG A 252 18.05 6.01 17.59
C ARG A 252 16.65 6.51 17.97
N ARG A 253 15.93 7.15 17.04
CA ARG A 253 14.57 7.67 17.28
C ARG A 253 13.53 6.56 17.16
N ALA A 254 13.71 5.60 16.25
CA ALA A 254 12.83 4.45 16.13
C ALA A 254 12.83 3.59 17.40
N ASP A 255 14.00 3.42 18.04
CA ASP A 255 14.13 2.67 19.30
C ASP A 255 13.37 3.34 20.45
N VAL A 256 13.46 4.67 20.56
CA VAL A 256 12.69 5.45 21.55
C VAL A 256 11.19 5.29 21.33
N ILE A 257 10.74 5.41 20.08
CA ILE A 257 9.32 5.24 19.72
C ILE A 257 8.83 3.82 20.02
N LEU A 258 9.64 2.80 19.73
CA LEU A 258 9.34 1.41 20.08
C LEU A 258 9.23 1.22 21.60
N HIS A 259 10.14 1.82 22.37
CA HIS A 259 10.10 1.74 23.82
C HIS A 259 8.82 2.38 24.38
N ILE A 260 8.44 3.55 23.87
CA ILE A 260 7.22 4.27 24.27
C ILE A 260 5.98 3.45 23.93
N ALA A 261 5.87 2.96 22.69
CA ALA A 261 4.76 2.12 22.26
C ALA A 261 4.60 0.87 23.13
N LYS A 262 5.71 0.20 23.45
CA LYS A 262 5.70 -1.00 24.32
C LYS A 262 5.40 -0.69 25.78
N SER A 263 5.64 0.55 26.22
CA SER A 263 5.45 0.95 27.61
C SER A 263 4.02 1.37 27.92
N ASP A 264 3.25 1.78 26.90
CA ASP A 264 1.83 2.15 27.04
C ASP A 264 1.00 0.99 27.61
N VAL A 265 0.24 1.28 28.67
CA VAL A 265 -0.55 0.28 29.41
C VAL A 265 -1.57 -0.39 28.50
N ARG A 266 -2.23 0.35 27.60
CA ARG A 266 -3.25 -0.19 26.70
C ARG A 266 -2.64 -1.17 25.69
N VAL A 267 -1.42 -0.88 25.21
CA VAL A 267 -0.66 -1.81 24.36
C VAL A 267 -0.27 -3.06 25.15
N LYS A 268 0.27 -2.90 26.36
CA LYS A 268 0.65 -4.04 27.21
C LYS A 268 -0.53 -4.97 27.47
N THR A 269 -1.66 -4.41 27.89
CA THR A 269 -2.90 -5.18 28.14
C THR A 269 -3.37 -5.90 26.88
N ALA A 270 -3.36 -5.24 25.73
CA ALA A 270 -3.80 -5.87 24.48
C ALA A 270 -2.85 -6.96 23.95
N LEU A 271 -1.58 -6.93 24.34
CA LEU A 271 -0.58 -7.94 23.98
C LEU A 271 -0.39 -9.01 25.05
N GLU A 272 -1.13 -8.95 26.15
CA GLU A 272 -1.03 -9.92 27.23
C GLU A 272 -1.33 -11.34 26.73
N GLY A 273 -0.46 -12.29 27.07
CA GLY A 273 -0.55 -13.68 26.62
C GLY A 273 -0.26 -13.91 25.13
N GLN A 274 0.11 -12.89 24.36
CA GLN A 274 0.50 -13.05 22.96
C GLN A 274 1.98 -13.46 22.85
N ILE A 275 2.24 -14.57 22.14
CA ILE A 275 3.59 -15.10 21.92
C ILE A 275 4.09 -14.69 20.54
N GLY A 276 5.40 -14.41 20.43
CA GLY A 276 6.05 -14.11 19.15
C GLY A 276 5.58 -12.80 18.53
N VAL A 277 5.35 -11.78 19.37
CA VAL A 277 4.95 -10.45 18.90
C VAL A 277 6.18 -9.67 18.44
N HIS A 278 6.12 -9.17 17.21
CA HIS A 278 7.10 -8.28 16.62
C HIS A 278 6.51 -6.87 16.47
N ALA A 279 7.33 -5.85 16.68
CA ALA A 279 6.94 -4.44 16.59
C ALA A 279 7.63 -3.78 15.39
N TYR A 280 6.86 -3.10 14.55
CA TYR A 280 7.32 -2.48 13.31
C TYR A 280 7.00 -0.99 13.32
N PRO A 281 7.97 -0.12 13.66
CA PRO A 281 7.77 1.32 13.62
C PRO A 281 7.85 1.83 12.17
N SER A 282 6.97 2.75 11.82
CA SER A 282 6.96 3.39 10.51
C SER A 282 6.65 4.88 10.66
N PHE A 283 7.60 5.72 10.29
CA PHE A 283 7.44 7.17 10.32
C PHE A 283 6.60 7.66 9.13
N GLN A 284 5.69 8.60 9.40
CA GLN A 284 4.73 9.15 8.43
C GLN A 284 4.96 10.64 8.14
N GLY A 285 6.10 11.22 8.51
CA GLY A 285 6.43 12.64 8.27
C GLY A 285 6.08 13.58 9.43
N PHE A 286 5.09 13.21 10.24
CA PHE A 286 4.64 13.98 11.41
C PHE A 286 4.29 13.10 12.62
N ALA A 287 4.08 11.80 12.40
CA ALA A 287 3.77 10.84 13.43
C ALA A 287 4.42 9.48 13.10
N TRP A 288 4.53 8.63 14.11
CA TRP A 288 4.94 7.25 14.00
C TRP A 288 3.73 6.33 14.12
N ILE A 289 3.74 5.29 13.30
CA ILE A 289 2.80 4.18 13.41
C ILE A 289 3.61 2.96 13.83
N VAL A 290 3.31 2.39 15.00
CA VAL A 290 3.93 1.15 15.49
C VAL A 290 2.91 0.03 15.38
N ARG A 291 3.20 -0.94 14.51
CA ARG A 291 2.37 -2.14 14.34
C ARG A 291 2.97 -3.30 15.12
N PHE A 292 2.18 -3.90 15.99
CA PHE A 292 2.52 -5.10 16.72
C PHE A 292 1.82 -6.28 16.06
N SER A 293 2.57 -7.24 15.54
CA SER A 293 2.01 -8.40 14.84
C SER A 293 2.65 -9.69 15.29
N ASN A 294 1.93 -10.80 15.13
CA ASN A 294 2.49 -12.14 15.28
C ASN A 294 2.17 -13.00 14.06
N HIS A 295 2.94 -14.08 13.87
CA HIS A 295 2.80 -14.95 12.70
C HIS A 295 1.44 -15.68 12.62
N ARG A 296 0.66 -15.75 13.71
CA ARG A 296 -0.59 -16.53 13.78
C ARG A 296 -1.86 -15.71 13.50
N ARG A 297 -1.89 -14.44 13.91
CA ARG A 297 -3.09 -13.59 13.87
C ARG A 297 -2.90 -12.31 13.05
N GLY A 298 -1.70 -12.07 12.52
CA GLY A 298 -1.40 -10.83 11.80
C GLY A 298 -1.26 -9.64 12.76
N ASN A 299 -1.73 -8.46 12.35
CA ASN A 299 -1.62 -7.24 13.13
C ASN A 299 -2.54 -7.27 14.36
N LEU A 300 -1.94 -7.22 15.55
CA LEU A 300 -2.62 -7.33 16.85
C LEU A 300 -2.97 -5.95 17.41
N VAL A 301 -2.02 -5.01 17.34
CA VAL A 301 -2.17 -3.66 17.90
C VAL A 301 -1.48 -2.66 16.99
N THR A 302 -2.06 -1.49 16.79
CA THR A 302 -1.44 -0.37 16.09
C THR A 302 -1.48 0.86 16.98
N ALA A 303 -0.33 1.43 17.31
CA ALA A 303 -0.22 2.68 18.06
C ALA A 303 0.18 3.81 17.11
N ILE A 304 -0.44 4.99 17.28
CA ILE A 304 0.00 6.25 16.67
C ILE A 304 0.72 7.06 17.74
N ILE A 305 1.92 7.52 17.45
CA ILE A 305 2.73 8.35 18.35
C ILE A 305 3.09 9.64 17.64
N ASP A 306 2.85 10.79 18.27
CA ASP A 306 3.22 12.09 17.71
C ASP A 306 4.75 12.21 17.62
N GLU A 307 5.27 12.74 16.52
CA GLU A 307 6.73 12.90 16.38
C GLU A 307 7.30 13.98 17.30
N LYS A 308 6.55 15.05 17.56
CA LYS A 308 7.04 16.21 18.32
C LYS A 308 6.89 16.00 19.82
N THR A 309 5.72 15.59 20.29
CA THR A 309 5.42 15.41 21.72
C THR A 309 5.81 14.03 22.23
N VAL A 310 5.96 13.06 21.32
CA VAL A 310 6.24 11.66 21.65
C VAL A 310 5.15 11.00 22.49
N GLU A 311 3.93 11.56 22.44
CA GLU A 311 2.75 11.03 23.11
C GLU A 311 2.02 10.00 22.24
N VAL A 312 1.41 9.01 22.88
CA VAL A 312 0.57 8.00 22.20
C VAL A 312 -0.80 8.58 21.92
N LEU A 313 -1.01 9.02 20.67
CA LEU A 313 -2.23 9.68 20.20
C LEU A 313 -3.45 8.77 20.14
N ASP A 314 -3.28 7.52 19.69
CA ASP A 314 -4.38 6.54 19.61
C ASP A 314 -3.85 5.10 19.49
N ILE A 315 -4.71 4.13 19.82
CA ILE A 315 -4.44 2.69 19.70
C ILE A 315 -5.63 1.97 19.04
N PHE A 316 -5.29 1.13 18.06
CA PHE A 316 -6.23 0.23 17.39
C PHE A 316 -5.90 -1.21 17.73
N TYR A 317 -6.91 -1.97 18.14
CA TYR A 317 -6.83 -3.41 18.28
C TYR A 317 -7.19 -4.07 16.94
N GLY A 318 -6.45 -5.11 16.58
CA GLY A 318 -6.69 -5.87 15.36
C GLY A 318 -8.05 -6.55 15.39
N ILE A 319 -8.95 -6.08 14.54
CA ILE A 319 -9.97 -6.92 13.91
C ILE A 319 -9.82 -6.66 12.41
N PHE A 320 -9.26 -7.63 11.70
CA PHE A 320 -9.27 -7.70 10.24
C PHE A 320 -9.73 -9.09 9.84
#